data_AF-A0A317IMX4-F1
#
_entry.id   AF-A0A317IMX4-F1
#
_cell.length_a   1.000
_cell.length_b   1.000
_cell.length_c   1.000
_cell.angle_alpha   90.00
_cell.angle_beta   90.00
_cell.angle_gamma   90.00
#
_symmetry.space_group_name_H-M   'P 1'
#
loop_
_entity.id
_entity.type
_entity.pdbx_description
1 polymer ?
#
loop_
_entity_poly.entity_id
_entity_poly.type
_entity_poly.pdbx_seq_one_letter_code
_entity_poly.pdbx_strand_id
1 'polypeptide(L)' 'MTPEQLAQIRHNFALLSPSSLQTAYVEALERCKLSRNGRPPKAENIQVLVQAWRQLRKTQVSRFDSLDLT' A
#
# COMPACT_ATOMS: atom_id res chain seq x y z
N MET A 1 -5.54 -13.10 -7.54
CA MET A 1 -5.87 -11.68 -7.78
C MET A 1 -5.94 -11.40 -9.27
N THR A 2 -7.02 -10.82 -9.76
CA THR A 2 -7.18 -10.46 -11.19
C THR A 2 -6.65 -9.05 -11.50
N PRO A 3 -6.40 -8.71 -12.78
CA PRO A 3 -6.01 -7.35 -13.17
C PRO A 3 -7.01 -6.28 -12.75
N GLU A 4 -8.30 -6.57 -12.81
CA GLU A 4 -9.40 -5.66 -12.45
C GLU A 4 -9.39 -5.37 -10.95
N GLN A 5 -9.21 -6.41 -10.12
CA GLN A 5 -9.09 -6.26 -8.68
C GLN A 5 -7.88 -5.39 -8.31
N LEU A 6 -6.74 -5.60 -8.99
CA LEU A 6 -5.55 -4.79 -8.79
C LEU A 6 -5.75 -3.34 -9.23
N ALA A 7 -6.43 -3.12 -10.37
CA ALA A 7 -6.78 -1.78 -10.83
C ALA A 7 -7.68 -1.06 -9.81
N GLN A 8 -8.66 -1.75 -9.25
CA GLN A 8 -9.52 -1.19 -8.21
C GLN A 8 -8.75 -0.83 -6.95
N ILE A 9 -7.83 -1.68 -6.47
CA ILE A 9 -6.97 -1.38 -5.31
C ILE A 9 -6.15 -0.12 -5.55
N ARG A 10 -5.50 -0.02 -6.73
CA ARG A 10 -4.70 1.16 -7.09
C ARG A 10 -5.55 2.43 -7.13
N HIS A 11 -6.74 2.36 -7.73
CA HIS A 11 -7.67 3.48 -7.77
C HIS A 11 -8.08 3.91 -6.37
N ASN A 12 -8.52 2.97 -5.51
CA ASN A 12 -8.93 3.26 -4.15
C ASN A 12 -7.80 3.90 -3.34
N PHE A 13 -6.57 3.37 -3.44
CA PHE A 13 -5.43 3.91 -2.70
C PHE A 13 -5.00 5.29 -3.18
N ALA A 14 -5.19 5.61 -4.47
CA ALA A 14 -4.92 6.95 -4.98
C ALA A 14 -5.82 8.03 -4.34
N LEU A 15 -6.99 7.64 -3.82
CA LEU A 15 -7.95 8.54 -3.18
C LEU A 15 -7.74 8.67 -1.66
N LEU A 16 -6.86 7.87 -1.06
CA LEU A 16 -6.64 7.89 0.38
C LEU A 16 -5.71 9.03 0.80
N SER A 17 -5.95 9.55 2.00
CA SER A 17 -5.01 10.45 2.66
C SER A 17 -3.70 9.73 3.03
N PRO A 18 -2.59 10.46 3.26
CA PRO A 18 -1.32 9.84 3.66
C PRO A 18 -1.42 9.00 4.94
N SER A 19 -2.19 9.44 5.94
CA SER A 19 -2.38 8.68 7.19
C SER A 19 -3.18 7.40 6.95
N SER A 20 -4.24 7.45 6.14
CA SER A 20 -5.02 6.26 5.77
C SER A 20 -4.19 5.27 4.95
N LEU A 21 -3.32 5.76 4.06
CA LEU A 21 -2.35 4.91 3.36
C LEU A 21 -1.37 4.24 4.31
N GLN A 22 -0.93 4.95 5.36
CA GLN A 22 -0.02 4.41 6.36
C GLN A 22 -0.69 3.31 7.19
N THR A 23 -1.95 3.50 7.59
CA THR A 23 -2.76 2.44 8.22
C THR A 23 -2.91 1.23 7.31
N ALA A 24 -3.29 1.44 6.04
CA ALA A 24 -3.44 0.35 5.08
C ALA A 24 -2.14 -0.44 4.87
N TYR A 25 -0.98 0.24 4.84
CA TYR A 25 0.32 -0.39 4.77
C TYR A 25 0.62 -1.25 6.00
N VAL A 26 0.41 -0.72 7.22
CA VAL A 26 0.68 -1.45 8.46
C VAL A 26 -0.22 -2.68 8.56
N GLU A 27 -1.51 -2.56 8.27
CA GLU A 27 -2.42 -3.70 8.26
C GLU A 27 -2.01 -4.77 7.24
N ALA A 28 -1.64 -4.35 6.02
CA ALA A 28 -1.20 -5.28 4.98
C ALA A 28 0.12 -5.97 5.37
N LEU A 29 1.02 -5.26 6.07
CA LEU A 29 2.27 -5.81 6.58
C LEU A 29 1.99 -6.88 7.65
N GLU A 30 1.08 -6.63 8.58
CA GLU A 30 0.67 -7.62 9.58
C GLU A 30 0.11 -8.88 8.92
N ARG A 31 -0.72 -8.74 7.88
CA ARG A 31 -1.27 -9.87 7.10
C ARG A 31 -0.21 -10.61 6.26
N CYS A 32 0.96 -10.02 6.07
CA CYS A 32 2.09 -10.61 5.34
C CYS A 32 3.13 -11.28 6.25
N LYS A 33 3.02 -11.12 7.58
CA LYS A 33 3.89 -11.84 8.52
C LYS A 33 3.71 -13.35 8.35
N LEU A 34 4.80 -14.09 8.53
CA LEU A 34 4.77 -15.54 8.47
C LEU A 34 3.79 -16.06 9.53
N SER A 35 2.82 -16.87 9.13
CA SER A 35 1.90 -17.47 10.08
C SER A 35 2.65 -18.47 10.98
N ARG A 36 2.15 -18.74 12.19
CA ARG A 36 2.75 -19.71 13.13
C ARG A 36 2.95 -21.11 12.55
N ASN A 37 2.22 -21.45 11.49
CA ASN A 37 2.35 -22.72 10.77
C ASN A 37 3.39 -22.68 9.63
N GLY A 38 4.19 -21.61 9.51
CA GLY A 38 5.22 -21.45 8.49
C GLY A 38 4.68 -21.18 7.09
N ARG A 39 3.36 -21.02 6.91
CA ARG A 39 2.80 -20.76 5.58
C ARG A 39 3.10 -19.33 5.13
N PRO A 40 3.53 -19.15 3.87
CA PRO A 40 3.69 -17.82 3.30
C PRO A 40 2.32 -17.13 3.20
N PRO A 41 2.30 -15.79 3.19
CA PRO A 41 1.07 -15.04 3.00
C PRO A 41 0.48 -15.25 1.61
N LYS A 42 -0.84 -15.04 1.49
CA LYS A 42 -1.53 -15.09 0.20
C LYS A 42 -0.99 -14.01 -0.74
N ALA A 43 -0.93 -14.31 -2.04
CA ALA A 43 -0.45 -13.38 -3.06
C ALA A 43 -1.25 -12.06 -3.05
N GLU A 44 -2.55 -12.12 -2.76
CA GLU A 44 -3.42 -10.95 -2.60
C GLU A 44 -2.91 -10.00 -1.50
N ASN A 45 -2.51 -10.52 -0.34
CA ASN A 45 -2.03 -9.70 0.77
C ASN A 45 -0.71 -9.01 0.42
N ILE A 46 0.19 -9.75 -0.24
CA ILE A 46 1.47 -9.21 -0.72
C ILE A 46 1.22 -8.05 -1.68
N GLN A 47 0.25 -8.21 -2.57
CA GLN A 47 -0.06 -7.20 -3.57
C GLN A 47 -0.67 -5.94 -2.95
N VAL A 48 -1.58 -6.09 -1.99
CA VAL A 48 -2.11 -4.96 -1.21
C VAL A 48 -0.96 -4.21 -0.51
N LEU A 49 -0.05 -4.94 0.14
CA LEU A 49 1.14 -4.36 0.79
C LEU A 49 2.00 -3.55 -0.20
N VAL A 50 2.31 -4.14 -1.36
CA VAL A 50 3.12 -3.49 -2.40
C VAL A 50 2.43 -2.23 -2.93
N GLN A 51 1.12 -2.27 -3.19
CA GLN A 51 0.40 -1.09 -3.70
C GLN A 51 0.31 0.02 -2.65
N ALA A 52 0.07 -0.30 -1.37
CA ALA A 52 0.02 0.69 -0.29
C ALA A 52 1.37 1.41 -0.16
N TRP A 53 2.47 0.64 -0.14
CA TRP A 53 3.83 1.18 -0.07
C TRP A 53 4.19 2.05 -1.28
N ARG A 54 3.84 1.62 -2.49
CA ARG A 54 4.07 2.41 -3.71
C ARG A 54 3.36 3.76 -3.64
N GLN A 55 2.12 3.76 -3.18
CA GLN A 55 1.34 5.00 -3.08
C GLN A 55 1.87 5.93 -1.98
N LEU A 56 2.31 5.39 -0.83
CA LEU A 56 2.98 6.17 0.21
C LEU A 56 4.25 6.87 -0.28
N ARG A 57 5.08 6.16 -1.05
CA ARG A 57 6.29 6.79 -1.61
C ARG A 57 5.97 7.93 -2.56
N LYS A 58 4.92 7.78 -3.38
CA LYS A 58 4.48 8.86 -4.29
C LYS A 58 4.05 10.10 -3.51
N THR A 59 3.22 9.94 -2.47
CA THR A 59 2.77 11.08 -1.65
C THR A 59 3.91 11.74 -0.88
N GLN A 60 4.92 10.98 -0.43
CA GLN A 60 6.10 11.54 0.23
C GLN A 60 6.98 12.34 -0.74
N VAL A 61 7.20 11.84 -1.96
CA VAL A 61 7.95 12.55 -3.00
C VAL A 61 7.24 13.85 -3.39
N SER A 62 5.94 13.79 -3.71
CA SER A 62 5.18 14.99 -4.09
C SER A 62 5.08 16.04 -2.97
N ARG A 63 5.11 15.62 -1.70
CA ARG A 63 5.15 16.54 -0.56
C ARG A 63 6.50 17.26 -0.48
N PHE A 64 7.60 16.58 -0.82
CA PHE A 64 8.92 17.18 -0.85
C PHE A 64 9.02 18.22 -1.98
N ASP A 65 8.54 17.87 -3.19
CA ASP A 65 8.49 18.80 -4.33
C ASP A 65 7.65 20.07 -4.04
N SER A 66 6.61 19.96 -3.21
CA SER A 66 5.75 21.10 -2.84
C SER A 66 6.38 22.02 -1.78
N LEU A 67 7.36 21.52 -1.01
CA LEU A 67 8.07 22.30 0.03
C LEU A 67 9.27 23.05 -0.54
N ASP A 68 9.81 22.62 -1.68
CA ASP A 68 10.91 23.29 -2.39
C ASP A 68 10.45 24.51 -3.24
N LEU A 69 9.14 24.77 -3.29
CA LEU A 69 8.52 25.87 -4.06
C LEU A 69 8.01 27.05 -3.20
N THR A 70 8.34 27.07 -1.90
CA THR A 70 8.03 28.16 -0.95
C THR A 70 9.26 28.59 -0.18
#